data_AF-A0A7I8LK76-F1
#
_entry.id   AF-A0A7I8LK76-F1
#
_cell.length_a   1.000
_cell.length_b   1.000
_cell.length_c   1.000
_cell.angle_alpha   90.00
_cell.angle_beta   90.00
_cell.angle_gamma   90.00
#
_symmetry.space_group_name_H-M   'P 1'
#
loop_
_entity.id
_entity.type
_entity.pdbx_description
1 polymer ?
#
loop_
_entity_poly.entity_id
_entity_poly.type
_entity_poly.pdbx_seq_one_letter_code
_entity_poly.pdbx_strand_id
1 'polypeptide(L)'
;MALWITSGEGHENGNVFLVNSGERLRHVPAPERWTEARRISLVHNRIGVLPEEPAQMHNLKTLLLNGKYRLRDIDRGFFQFMPELLVLDLSNTGIRLLPPEIGSRLETAVSQSIMNWP
;
A
#
# COMPACT_ATOMS: atom_id res chain seq x y z
N MET A 1 -9.60 -24.08 -7.38
CA MET A 1 -9.04 -24.32 -6.04
C MET A 1 -7.98 -23.26 -5.81
N ALA A 2 -8.22 -22.29 -4.93
CA ALA A 2 -7.34 -21.15 -4.68
C ALA A 2 -6.35 -21.50 -3.57
N LEU A 3 -5.05 -21.34 -3.82
CA LEU A 3 -4.02 -21.60 -2.82
C LEU A 3 -2.76 -20.76 -3.03
N TRP A 4 -2.84 -19.44 -2.88
CA TRP A 4 -1.66 -18.59 -2.61
C TRP A 4 -2.06 -17.48 -1.63
N ILE A 5 -2.19 -17.83 -0.34
CA ILE A 5 -2.26 -16.85 0.75
C ILE A 5 -1.13 -17.19 1.72
N THR A 6 0.09 -16.76 1.42
CA THR A 6 1.13 -16.41 2.41
C THR A 6 2.13 -15.50 1.69
N SER A 7 2.61 -14.43 2.34
CA SER A 7 3.79 -13.62 1.96
C SER A 7 4.50 -14.07 0.67
N GLY A 8 4.37 -13.32 -0.42
CA GLY A 8 5.05 -13.67 -1.66
C GLY A 8 5.19 -12.49 -2.61
N GLU A 9 6.31 -12.47 -3.32
CA GLU A 9 6.48 -11.66 -4.53
C GLU A 9 5.79 -12.40 -5.69
N GLY A 10 4.78 -11.77 -6.26
CA GLY A 10 4.19 -12.22 -7.52
C GLY A 10 4.87 -11.53 -8.69
N HIS A 11 5.18 -12.26 -9.74
CA HIS A 11 5.62 -11.70 -11.02
C HIS A 11 4.58 -12.06 -12.08
N GLU A 12 3.76 -11.09 -12.50
CA GLU A 12 2.82 -11.26 -13.62
C GLU A 12 3.19 -10.27 -14.72
N ASN A 13 3.54 -10.79 -15.90
CA ASN A 13 3.86 -9.96 -17.08
C ASN A 13 4.90 -8.83 -16.80
N GLY A 14 5.95 -9.14 -16.03
CA GLY A 14 7.01 -8.20 -15.64
C GLY A 14 6.69 -7.26 -14.48
N ASN A 15 5.51 -7.38 -13.85
CA ASN A 15 5.11 -6.53 -12.72
C ASN A 15 5.38 -7.24 -11.40
N VAL A 16 6.08 -6.55 -10.48
CA VAL A 16 6.33 -7.03 -9.12
C VAL A 16 5.15 -6.64 -8.22
N PHE A 17 4.60 -7.63 -7.51
CA PHE A 17 3.53 -7.44 -6.54
C PHE A 17 4.02 -7.86 -5.15
N LEU A 18 3.90 -6.96 -4.17
CA LEU A 18 4.22 -7.24 -2.78
C LEU A 18 2.94 -7.40 -1.96
N VAL A 19 2.78 -8.58 -1.37
CA VAL A 19 1.57 -8.94 -0.64
C VAL A 19 1.96 -9.51 0.72
N ASN A 20 1.68 -8.75 1.77
CA ASN A 20 1.90 -9.14 3.16
C ASN A 20 0.60 -8.94 3.94
N SER A 21 -0.46 -9.65 3.56
CA SER A 21 -1.81 -9.43 4.14
C SER A 21 -2.08 -10.35 5.33
N GLY A 22 -2.63 -9.80 6.42
CA GLY A 22 -3.08 -10.60 7.58
C GLY A 22 -1.98 -11.18 8.47
N GLU A 23 -0.72 -10.79 8.26
CA GLU A 23 0.45 -11.31 8.97
C GLU A 23 0.64 -10.72 10.38
N ARG A 24 -0.32 -9.91 10.85
CA ARG A 24 -0.27 -9.22 12.15
C ARG A 24 0.97 -8.32 12.30
N LEU A 25 1.53 -7.86 11.19
CA LEU A 25 2.71 -7.02 11.14
C LEU A 25 2.45 -5.73 11.91
N ARG A 26 3.43 -5.30 12.72
CA ARG A 26 3.40 -4.03 13.46
C ARG A 26 4.17 -2.93 12.73
N HIS A 27 5.09 -3.33 11.86
CA HIS A 27 5.94 -2.48 11.03
C HIS A 27 5.93 -3.01 9.60
N VAL A 28 6.27 -2.14 8.65
CA VAL A 28 6.47 -2.52 7.25
C VAL A 28 7.69 -3.45 7.14
N PRO A 29 7.55 -4.63 6.51
CA PRO A 29 8.69 -5.51 6.25
C PRO A 29 9.42 -5.09 4.99
N ALA A 30 10.75 -5.05 5.06
CA ALA A 30 11.66 -4.85 3.92
C ALA A 30 11.25 -3.70 2.95
N PRO A 31 11.21 -2.44 3.41
CA PRO A 31 10.86 -1.29 2.57
C PRO A 31 11.78 -1.12 1.36
N GLU A 32 12.97 -1.73 1.38
CA GLU A 32 13.94 -1.73 0.27
C GLU A 32 13.46 -2.55 -0.93
N ARG A 33 12.47 -3.45 -0.75
CA ARG A 33 11.88 -4.23 -1.85
C ARG A 33 10.81 -3.47 -2.61
N TRP A 34 10.37 -2.33 -2.08
CA TRP A 34 9.26 -1.56 -2.65
C TRP A 34 9.63 -0.88 -3.97
N THR A 35 10.92 -0.68 -4.23
CA THR A 35 11.50 0.03 -5.37
C THR A 35 10.99 -0.47 -6.73
N GLU A 36 10.82 -1.78 -6.87
CA GLU A 36 10.37 -2.42 -8.12
C GLU A 36 8.87 -2.72 -8.14
N ALA A 37 8.18 -2.53 -7.01
CA ALA A 37 6.80 -2.92 -6.85
C ALA A 37 5.86 -2.02 -7.65
N ARG A 38 4.97 -2.65 -8.43
CA ARG A 38 3.86 -1.97 -9.10
C ARG A 38 2.63 -1.89 -8.23
N ARG A 39 2.42 -2.89 -7.36
CA ARG A 39 1.37 -2.85 -6.33
C ARG A 39 1.89 -3.38 -5.00
N ILE A 40 1.48 -2.73 -3.91
CA ILE A 40 1.77 -3.13 -2.54
C ILE A 40 0.46 -3.29 -1.79
N SER A 41 0.30 -4.43 -1.12
CA SER A 41 -0.85 -4.72 -0.25
C SER A 41 -0.37 -5.14 1.13
N LEU A 42 -0.67 -4.31 2.13
CA LEU A 42 -0.42 -4.56 3.54
C LEU A 42 -1.72 -4.72 4.33
N VAL A 43 -2.77 -5.19 3.65
CA VAL A 43 -4.13 -5.20 4.18
C VAL A 43 -4.25 -6.13 5.40
N HIS A 44 -5.10 -5.76 6.35
CA HIS A 44 -5.37 -6.52 7.58
C HIS A 44 -4.16 -6.73 8.51
N ASN A 45 -3.18 -5.83 8.47
CA ASN A 45 -2.10 -5.78 9.45
C ASN A 45 -2.41 -4.90 10.66
N ARG A 46 -1.45 -4.84 11.59
CA ARG A 46 -1.46 -4.02 12.79
C ARG A 46 -0.44 -2.87 12.70
N ILE A 47 -0.08 -2.48 11.47
CA ILE A 47 0.88 -1.41 11.20
C ILE A 47 0.34 -0.12 11.79
N GLY A 48 1.13 0.49 12.67
CA GLY A 48 0.81 1.78 13.30
C GLY A 48 1.60 2.95 12.69
N VAL A 49 2.74 2.66 12.08
CA VAL A 49 3.70 3.64 11.56
C VAL A 49 4.25 3.11 10.24
N LEU A 50 4.31 3.97 9.23
CA LEU A 50 4.98 3.73 7.95
C LEU A 50 6.43 4.25 8.03
N PRO A 51 7.35 3.77 7.20
CA PRO A 51 8.69 4.35 7.14
C PRO A 51 8.63 5.82 6.70
N GLU A 52 9.41 6.69 7.35
CA GLU A 52 9.50 8.12 6.99
C GLU A 52 10.09 8.30 5.58
N GLU A 53 11.11 7.50 5.26
CA GLU A 53 11.81 7.48 3.98
C GLU A 53 11.79 6.05 3.38
N PRO A 54 10.68 5.63 2.74
CA PRO A 54 10.70 4.41 1.95
C PRO A 54 11.65 4.55 0.75
N ALA A 55 12.07 3.42 0.16
CA ALA A 55 12.80 3.44 -1.11
C ALA A 55 11.98 4.17 -2.19
N GLN A 56 12.64 4.75 -3.20
CA GLN A 56 11.92 5.40 -4.31
C GLN A 56 11.11 4.37 -5.11
N MET A 57 9.79 4.53 -5.10
CA MET A 57 8.80 3.63 -5.70
C MET A 57 8.26 4.21 -7.01
N HIS A 58 9.14 4.45 -7.97
CA HIS A 58 8.77 5.08 -9.25
C HIS A 58 7.73 4.30 -10.06
N ASN A 59 7.64 3.00 -9.85
CA ASN A 59 6.72 2.13 -10.59
C ASN A 59 5.40 1.85 -9.85
N LEU A 60 5.25 2.32 -8.61
CA LEU A 60 4.12 1.98 -7.78
C LEU A 60 2.85 2.69 -8.26
N LYS A 61 1.86 1.88 -8.64
CA LYS A 61 0.54 2.35 -9.11
C LYS A 61 -0.56 2.14 -8.07
N THR A 62 -0.40 1.15 -7.19
CA THR A 62 -1.44 0.79 -6.20
C THR A 62 -0.82 0.54 -4.82
N LEU A 63 -1.35 1.23 -3.81
CA LEU A 63 -0.98 1.05 -2.41
C LEU A 63 -2.21 0.78 -1.56
N LEU A 64 -2.29 -0.40 -0.94
CA LEU A 64 -3.40 -0.80 -0.09
C LEU A 64 -2.92 -0.95 1.37
N LEU A 65 -3.40 -0.08 2.24
CA LEU A 65 -3.03 -0.02 3.66
C LEU A 65 -4.22 -0.27 4.60
N ASN A 66 -5.33 -0.81 4.08
CA ASN A 66 -6.52 -1.08 4.89
C ASN A 66 -6.18 -1.93 6.12
N GLY A 67 -6.62 -1.51 7.30
CA GLY A 67 -6.13 -2.07 8.55
C GLY A 67 -7.16 -2.17 9.68
N LYS A 68 -6.63 -2.27 10.90
CA LYS A 68 -7.39 -2.30 12.15
C LYS A 68 -7.28 -0.96 12.90
N TYR A 69 -7.43 0.17 12.19
CA TYR A 69 -7.44 1.53 12.74
C TYR A 69 -6.17 1.95 13.52
N ARG A 70 -5.04 1.28 13.28
CA ARG A 70 -3.78 1.53 13.99
C ARG A 70 -2.91 2.60 13.35
N LEU A 71 -2.86 2.64 12.03
CA LEU A 71 -2.21 3.72 11.29
C LEU A 71 -3.05 4.99 11.48
N ARG A 72 -2.49 5.99 12.16
CA ARG A 72 -3.20 7.22 12.54
C ARG A 72 -2.69 8.46 11.83
N ASP A 73 -1.46 8.40 11.37
CA ASP A 73 -0.79 9.49 10.69
C ASP A 73 0.10 8.91 9.58
N ILE A 74 0.40 9.74 8.60
CA ILE A 74 1.33 9.47 7.51
C ILE A 74 2.15 10.73 7.30
N ASP A 75 3.48 10.59 7.27
CA ASP A 75 4.34 11.72 6.99
C ASP A 75 3.99 12.41 5.68
N ARG A 76 4.01 13.75 5.68
CA ARG A 76 3.72 14.56 4.50
C ARG A 76 4.63 14.21 3.32
N GLY A 77 5.86 13.77 3.60
CA GLY A 77 6.83 13.34 2.60
C GLY A 77 6.58 11.95 2.00
N PHE A 78 5.80 11.10 2.66
CA PHE A 78 5.68 9.68 2.30
C PHE A 78 5.23 9.45 0.86
N PHE A 79 4.27 10.25 0.37
CA PHE A 79 3.76 10.12 -0.99
C PHE A 79 4.68 10.72 -2.07
N GLN A 80 5.72 11.48 -1.70
CA GLN A 80 6.69 12.01 -2.65
C GLN A 80 7.56 10.91 -3.26
N PHE A 81 7.72 9.79 -2.56
CA PHE A 81 8.48 8.63 -3.03
C PHE A 81 7.76 7.78 -4.08
N MET A 82 6.47 8.06 -4.35
CA MET A 82 5.63 7.30 -5.27
C MET A 82 4.91 8.22 -6.27
N PRO A 83 5.66 8.86 -7.18
CA PRO A 83 5.11 9.89 -8.07
C PRO A 83 4.03 9.37 -9.03
N GLU A 84 4.00 8.07 -9.26
CA GLU A 84 3.12 7.43 -10.23
C GLU A 84 1.87 6.79 -9.59
N LEU A 85 1.65 6.99 -8.28
CA LEU A 85 0.55 6.37 -7.54
C LEU A 85 -0.82 6.80 -8.08
N LEU A 86 -1.66 5.82 -8.41
CA LEU A 86 -3.02 6.04 -8.94
C LEU A 86 -4.10 5.62 -7.95
N VAL A 87 -3.87 4.52 -7.24
CA VAL A 87 -4.83 3.91 -6.33
C VAL A 87 -4.25 3.87 -4.92
N LEU A 88 -4.95 4.50 -3.98
CA LEU A 88 -4.62 4.48 -2.55
C LEU A 88 -5.85 4.04 -1.76
N ASP A 89 -5.71 2.97 -0.99
CA ASP A 89 -6.73 2.53 -0.04
C ASP A 89 -6.23 2.70 1.41
N LEU A 90 -6.85 3.64 2.12
CA LEU A 90 -6.65 3.90 3.54
C LEU A 90 -7.91 3.57 4.37
N SER A 91 -8.86 2.83 3.79
CA SER A 91 -10.08 2.44 4.51
C SER A 91 -9.73 1.65 5.77
N ASN A 92 -10.57 1.79 6.79
CA ASN A 92 -10.36 1.15 8.10
C ASN A 92 -9.00 1.48 8.77
N THR A 93 -8.39 2.61 8.43
CA THR A 93 -7.27 3.21 9.19
C THR A 93 -7.80 4.27 10.16
N GLY A 94 -6.96 4.71 11.09
CA GLY A 94 -7.26 5.81 12.02
C GLY A 94 -6.88 7.19 11.46
N ILE A 95 -6.48 7.26 10.18
CA ILE A 95 -6.07 8.50 9.53
C ILE A 95 -7.28 9.42 9.41
N ARG A 96 -7.11 10.65 9.89
CA ARG A 96 -8.16 11.69 9.85
C ARG A 96 -7.92 12.75 8.79
N LEU A 97 -6.65 12.98 8.47
CA LEU A 97 -6.21 14.01 7.54
C LEU A 97 -5.24 13.37 6.55
N LEU A 98 -5.47 13.63 5.28
CA LEU A 98 -4.51 13.30 4.22
C LEU A 98 -3.65 14.52 3.93
N PRO A 99 -2.34 14.35 3.65
CA PRO A 99 -1.50 15.43 3.16
C PRO A 99 -2.12 16.04 1.89
N PRO A 100 -2.23 17.39 1.77
CA PRO A 100 -2.90 18.03 0.64
C PRO A 100 -2.27 17.66 -0.72
N GLU A 101 -1.00 17.25 -0.72
CA GLU A 101 -0.22 16.84 -1.88
C GLU A 101 -0.77 15.59 -2.58
N ILE A 102 -1.56 14.76 -1.88
CA ILE A 102 -2.14 13.54 -2.45
C ILE A 102 -3.55 13.74 -2.99
N GLY A 103 -4.29 14.71 -2.45
CA GLY A 103 -5.71 14.93 -2.74
C GLY A 103 -6.00 15.33 -4.19
N SER A 104 -5.03 15.91 -4.91
CA SER A 104 -5.18 16.33 -6.31
C SER A 104 -4.74 15.29 -7.34
N ARG A 105 -4.04 14.21 -6.92
CA ARG A 105 -3.36 13.26 -7.80
C ARG A 105 -4.07 11.93 -7.94
N LEU A 106 -4.90 11.59 -6.95
CA LEU A 106 -5.57 10.29 -6.91
C LEU A 106 -6.96 10.39 -7.52
N GLU A 107 -7.28 9.44 -8.40
CA GLU A 107 -8.69 9.13 -8.64
C GLU A 107 -9.23 8.59 -7.32
N THR A 108 -10.28 9.23 -6.79
CA THR A 108 -10.88 8.77 -5.54
C THR A 108 -11.58 7.46 -5.84
N ALA A 109 -10.89 6.34 -5.65
CA ALA A 109 -11.47 5.00 -5.72
C ALA A 109 -12.34 4.80 -4.47
N VAL A 110 -13.45 5.54 -4.39
CA VAL A 110 -14.51 5.30 -3.42
C VAL A 110 -15.15 3.99 -3.83
N SER A 111 -14.86 2.95 -3.05
CA SER A 111 -15.60 1.70 -2.91
C SER A 111 -16.70 1.46 -3.95
N GLN A 112 -16.36 0.89 -5.10
CA GLN A 112 -17.20 -0.14 -5.72
C GLN A 112 -16.27 -1.18 -6.34
N SER A 113 -16.57 -2.45 -6.08
CA SER A 113 -16.03 -3.67 -6.70
C SER A 113 -15.36 -3.39 -8.06
N ILE A 114 -14.16 -3.86 -8.34
CA ILE A 114 -13.89 -5.27 -8.60
C ILE A 114 -12.43 -5.55 -8.22
N MET A 115 -12.28 -6.40 -7.22
CA MET A 115 -11.06 -7.12 -6.89
C MET A 115 -10.79 -8.12 -8.03
N ASN A 116 -10.31 -7.64 -9.18
CA ASN A 116 -9.66 -8.52 -10.17
C ASN A 116 -8.22 -8.70 -9.70
N TRP A 117 -8.11 -9.52 -8.66
CA TRP A 117 -6.90 -10.19 -8.24
C TRP A 117 -6.68 -11.38 -9.20
N PRO A 118 -5.48 -11.63 -9.72
CA PRO A 118 -5.18 -12.88 -10.42
C PRO A 118 -5.23 -14.11 -9.48
#